data_AF-A0A0Q7JIP6-F1
#
_entry.id   AF-A0A0Q7JIP6-F1
#
_cell.length_a   1.000
_cell.length_b   1.000
_cell.length_c   1.000
_cell.angle_alpha   90.00
_cell.angle_beta   90.00
_cell.angle_gamma   90.00
#
_symmetry.space_group_name_H-M   'P 1'
#
loop_
_entity.id
_entity.type
_entity.pdbx_description
1 polymer ?
#
loop_
_entity_poly.entity_id
_entity_poly.type
_entity_poly.pdbx_seq_one_letter_code
_entity_poly.pdbx_strand_id
1 'polypeptide(L)'
;MTTARDLLERFRPAGAPGSPAAAGVPADRERSLREELEPVLDLLSPTESECDNARQQAQAVADRLRADAAARVAATLTSAHQRAEVARTEAAARQRRHSDHAAAAELDAAHHCAATVASRAAERSPALVVRAVAAVQRLLDEAPS
;
A
#
# COMPACT_ATOMS: atom_id res chain seq x y z
N MET A 1 -100.34 21.46 58.68
CA MET A 1 -99.14 21.64 59.50
C MET A 1 -98.22 20.48 59.20
N THR A 2 -96.98 20.75 58.78
CA THR A 2 -95.97 19.73 58.47
C THR A 2 -95.66 18.93 59.73
N THR A 3 -95.76 17.60 59.67
CA THR A 3 -95.51 16.77 60.84
C THR A 3 -94.01 16.55 61.04
N ALA A 4 -93.56 16.28 62.26
CA ALA A 4 -92.15 15.97 62.52
C ALA A 4 -91.64 14.78 61.67
N ARG A 5 -92.55 13.88 61.26
CA ARG A 5 -92.27 12.75 60.37
C ARG A 5 -91.91 13.18 58.95
N ASP A 6 -92.64 14.15 58.40
CA ASP A 6 -92.36 14.70 57.05
C ASP A 6 -91.00 15.40 56.97
N LEU A 7 -90.56 16.01 58.08
CA LEU A 7 -89.24 16.63 58.18
C LEU A 7 -88.12 15.58 58.17
N LEU A 8 -88.33 14.43 58.81
CA LEU A 8 -87.32 13.37 58.89
C LEU A 8 -87.20 12.55 57.59
N GLU A 9 -88.27 12.42 56.80
CA GLU A 9 -88.22 11.74 55.51
C GLU A 9 -87.38 12.49 54.46
N ARG A 10 -87.27 13.82 54.57
CA ARG A 10 -86.41 14.64 53.71
C ARG A 10 -84.91 14.48 53.97
N PHE A 11 -84.53 14.03 55.16
CA PHE A 11 -83.14 13.76 55.52
C PHE A 11 -82.77 12.28 55.37
N ARG A 12 -83.63 11.47 54.72
CA ARG A 12 -83.26 10.09 54.39
C ARG A 12 -82.10 10.15 53.40
N PRO A 13 -80.91 9.61 53.73
CA PRO A 13 -79.79 9.60 52.81
C PRO A 13 -80.22 8.88 51.54
N ALA A 14 -80.07 9.52 50.38
CA ALA A 14 -80.09 8.81 49.12
C ALA A 14 -79.04 7.69 49.24
N GLY A 15 -79.44 6.44 49.04
CA GLY A 15 -78.56 5.28 49.20
C GLY A 15 -77.22 5.49 48.50
N ALA A 16 -76.18 4.84 49.01
CA ALA A 16 -74.83 4.98 48.48
C ALA A 16 -74.84 4.84 46.94
N PRO A 17 -74.17 5.75 46.19
CA PRO A 17 -74.03 5.59 44.75
C PRO A 17 -73.45 4.20 44.47
N GLY A 18 -74.04 3.50 43.49
CA GLY A 18 -73.61 2.16 43.12
C GLY A 18 -72.12 2.11 42.79
N SER A 19 -71.52 0.92 42.95
CA SER A 19 -70.11 0.66 42.70
C SER A 19 -69.65 1.32 41.38
N PRO A 20 -68.51 2.04 41.36
CA PRO A 20 -67.99 2.58 40.11
C PRO A 20 -67.80 1.42 39.12
N ALA A 21 -68.38 1.53 37.93
CA ALA A 21 -68.05 0.61 36.84
C ALA A 21 -66.53 0.68 36.63
N ALA A 22 -65.89 -0.48 36.39
CA ALA A 22 -64.47 -0.53 36.06
C ALA A 22 -64.21 0.47 34.93
N ALA A 23 -63.39 1.48 35.20
CA ALA A 23 -62.99 2.45 34.19
C ALA A 23 -62.39 1.68 33.01
N GLY A 24 -63.08 1.73 31.86
CA GLY A 24 -62.75 0.95 30.67
C GLY A 24 -61.38 1.34 30.14
N VAL A 25 -60.37 0.51 30.42
CA VAL A 25 -59.16 0.48 29.60
C VAL A 25 -59.53 -0.27 28.33
N PRO A 26 -59.40 0.33 27.13
CA PRO A 26 -59.70 -0.37 25.88
C PRO A 26 -58.89 -1.66 25.79
N ALA A 27 -59.57 -2.77 25.49
CA ALA A 27 -58.98 -4.11 25.47
C ALA A 27 -57.85 -4.27 24.44
N ASP A 28 -57.68 -3.30 23.53
CA ASP A 28 -56.78 -3.39 22.38
C ASP A 28 -55.97 -2.10 22.18
N ARG A 29 -55.33 -1.65 23.27
CA ARG A 29 -54.49 -0.44 23.28
C ARG A 29 -53.38 -0.45 22.23
N GLU A 30 -52.89 -1.63 21.87
CA GLU A 30 -51.89 -1.81 20.82
C GLU A 30 -52.44 -1.46 19.43
N ARG A 31 -53.69 -1.85 19.12
CA ARG A 31 -54.34 -1.48 17.86
C ARG A 31 -54.55 0.03 17.76
N SER A 32 -55.05 0.67 18.82
CA SER A 32 -55.24 2.13 18.83
C SER A 32 -53.91 2.89 18.71
N LEU A 33 -52.86 2.44 19.40
CA LEU A 33 -51.53 3.04 19.25
C LEU A 33 -50.99 2.88 17.82
N ARG A 34 -51.24 1.73 17.18
CA ARG A 34 -50.83 1.50 15.78
C ARG A 34 -51.58 2.44 14.83
N GLU A 35 -52.91 2.52 14.96
CA GLU A 35 -53.76 3.43 14.15
C GLU A 35 -53.36 4.91 14.33
N GLU A 36 -52.90 5.30 15.52
CA GLU A 36 -52.44 6.67 15.80
C GLU A 36 -51.01 6.94 15.29
N LEU A 37 -50.09 5.99 15.40
CA LEU A 37 -48.66 6.19 15.13
C LEU A 37 -48.25 5.85 13.70
N GLU A 38 -48.89 4.87 13.07
CA GLU A 38 -48.54 4.39 11.72
C GLU A 38 -48.57 5.53 10.67
N PRO A 39 -49.56 6.44 10.65
CA PRO A 39 -49.53 7.57 9.71
C PRO A 39 -48.38 8.55 9.98
N VAL A 40 -47.95 8.71 11.23
CA VAL A 40 -46.84 9.61 11.60
C VAL A 40 -45.49 8.98 11.23
N LEU A 41 -45.36 7.66 11.43
CA LEU A 41 -44.16 6.91 11.06
C LEU A 41 -44.04 6.75 9.54
N ASP A 42 -45.15 6.64 8.81
CA ASP A 42 -45.16 6.60 7.34
C ASP A 42 -44.53 7.85 6.72
N LEU A 43 -44.61 9.00 7.39
CA LEU A 43 -43.94 10.24 6.96
C LEU A 43 -42.40 10.11 6.96
N LEU A 44 -41.83 9.13 7.65
CA LEU A 44 -40.38 8.86 7.66
C LEU A 44 -39.92 7.99 6.48
N SER A 45 -40.84 7.23 5.85
CA SER A 45 -40.50 6.31 4.74
C SER A 45 -39.74 6.98 3.58
N PRO A 46 -40.09 8.22 3.15
CA PRO A 46 -39.31 8.93 2.15
C PRO A 46 -37.88 9.22 2.62
N THR A 47 -37.70 9.65 3.87
CA THR A 47 -36.37 9.94 4.45
C THR A 47 -35.53 8.67 4.60
N GLU A 48 -36.12 7.55 5.01
CA GLU A 48 -35.42 6.26 5.07
C GLU A 48 -34.95 5.83 3.67
N SER A 49 -35.81 5.99 2.66
CA SER A 49 -35.46 5.73 1.26
C SER A 49 -34.33 6.65 0.77
N GLU A 50 -34.35 7.93 1.13
CA GLU A 50 -33.27 8.87 0.82
C GLU A 50 -31.95 8.48 1.48
N CYS A 51 -31.97 8.09 2.77
CA CYS A 51 -30.79 7.60 3.47
C CYS A 51 -30.22 6.34 2.82
N ASP A 52 -31.07 5.40 2.41
CA ASP A 52 -30.66 4.18 1.72
C ASP A 52 -30.00 4.49 0.37
N ASN A 53 -30.61 5.36 -0.41
CA ASN A 53 -30.06 5.83 -1.68
C ASN A 53 -28.72 6.53 -1.48
N ALA A 54 -28.59 7.40 -0.49
CA ALA A 54 -27.34 8.09 -0.18
C ALA A 54 -26.23 7.11 0.21
N ARG A 55 -26.55 6.08 1.02
CA ARG A 55 -25.60 5.03 1.40
C ARG A 55 -25.14 4.21 0.19
N GLN A 56 -26.06 3.81 -0.68
CA GLN A 56 -25.74 3.06 -1.90
C GLN A 56 -24.86 3.87 -2.86
N GLN A 57 -25.17 5.15 -3.04
CA GLN A 57 -24.37 6.05 -3.87
C GLN A 57 -22.97 6.26 -3.29
N ALA A 58 -22.86 6.50 -1.98
CA ALA A 58 -21.57 6.64 -1.30
C ALA A 58 -20.71 5.38 -1.45
N GLN A 59 -21.31 4.20 -1.33
CA GLN A 59 -20.61 2.92 -1.52
C GLN A 59 -20.11 2.77 -2.97
N ALA A 60 -20.97 3.05 -3.97
CA ALA A 60 -20.58 2.97 -5.38
C ALA A 60 -19.44 3.95 -5.73
N VAL A 61 -19.47 5.16 -5.17
CA VAL A 61 -18.39 6.15 -5.32
C VAL A 61 -17.11 5.64 -4.66
N ALA A 62 -17.18 5.10 -3.44
CA ALA A 62 -16.02 4.56 -2.75
C ALA A 62 -15.38 3.40 -3.52
N ASP A 63 -16.19 2.49 -4.08
CA ASP A 63 -15.71 1.37 -4.88
C ASP A 63 -15.04 1.85 -6.18
N ARG A 64 -15.62 2.85 -6.85
CA ARG A 64 -14.99 3.47 -8.02
C ARG A 64 -13.65 4.12 -7.66
N LEU A 65 -13.58 4.87 -6.55
CA LEU A 65 -12.33 5.50 -6.10
C LEU A 65 -11.25 4.45 -5.79
N ARG A 66 -11.61 3.34 -5.15
CA ARG A 66 -10.68 2.24 -4.87
C ARG A 66 -10.16 1.60 -6.16
N ALA A 67 -11.04 1.34 -7.13
CA ALA A 67 -10.67 0.78 -8.43
C ALA A 67 -9.73 1.71 -9.20
N ASP A 68 -10.06 3.01 -9.26
CA ASP A 68 -9.24 4.01 -9.93
C ASP A 68 -7.86 4.17 -9.27
N ALA A 69 -7.82 4.17 -7.93
CA ALA A 69 -6.57 4.22 -7.18
C ALA A 69 -5.70 2.98 -7.45
N ALA A 70 -6.29 1.78 -7.44
CA ALA A 70 -5.58 0.54 -7.75
C ALA A 70 -5.01 0.55 -9.17
N ALA A 71 -5.79 1.02 -10.15
CA ALA A 71 -5.35 1.16 -11.53
C ALA A 71 -4.16 2.14 -11.68
N ARG A 72 -4.20 3.29 -11.00
CA ARG A 72 -3.11 4.28 -10.99
C ARG A 72 -1.84 3.74 -10.34
N VAL A 73 -1.96 3.00 -9.24
CA VAL A 73 -0.84 2.34 -8.58
C VAL A 73 -0.21 1.31 -9.52
N ALA A 74 -1.01 0.45 -10.14
CA ALA A 74 -0.53 -0.56 -11.09
C ALA A 74 0.20 0.07 -12.29
N ALA A 75 -0.35 1.14 -12.87
CA ALA A 75 0.29 1.87 -13.96
C ALA A 75 1.62 2.49 -13.54
N THR A 76 1.68 3.08 -12.34
CA THR A 76 2.89 3.69 -11.78
C THR A 76 3.98 2.65 -11.53
N LEU A 77 3.63 1.50 -10.94
CA LEU A 77 4.56 0.40 -10.71
C LEU A 77 5.10 -0.17 -12.01
N THR A 78 4.23 -0.36 -13.01
CA THR A 78 4.64 -0.83 -14.34
C THR A 78 5.64 0.13 -14.98
N SER A 79 5.36 1.43 -14.96
CA SER A 79 6.28 2.46 -15.46
C SER A 79 7.60 2.51 -14.67
N ALA A 80 7.54 2.35 -13.35
CA ALA A 80 8.73 2.30 -12.50
C ALA A 80 9.63 1.10 -12.84
N HIS A 81 9.05 -0.09 -13.02
CA HIS A 81 9.79 -1.28 -13.44
C HIS A 81 10.44 -1.11 -14.82
N GLN A 82 9.70 -0.61 -15.80
CA GLN A 82 10.25 -0.35 -17.14
C GLN A 82 11.44 0.63 -17.08
N ARG A 83 11.31 1.73 -16.34
CA ARG A 83 12.40 2.70 -16.15
C ARG A 83 13.59 2.10 -15.42
N ALA A 84 13.35 1.25 -14.41
CA ALA A 84 14.42 0.57 -13.68
C ALA A 84 15.22 -0.37 -14.59
N GLU A 85 14.57 -1.15 -15.46
CA GLU A 85 15.26 -2.05 -16.40
C GLU A 85 16.10 -1.27 -17.43
N VAL A 86 15.55 -0.17 -17.96
CA VAL A 86 16.30 0.72 -18.86
C VAL A 86 17.53 1.29 -18.13
N ALA A 87 17.35 1.83 -16.93
CA ALA A 87 18.44 2.41 -16.16
C ALA A 87 19.53 1.39 -15.82
N ARG A 88 19.16 0.13 -15.47
CA ARG A 88 20.11 -0.96 -15.24
C ARG A 88 20.89 -1.31 -16.50
N THR A 89 20.20 -1.42 -17.63
CA THR A 89 20.82 -1.75 -18.92
C THR A 89 21.82 -0.67 -19.33
N GLU A 90 21.44 0.60 -19.20
CA GLU A 90 22.33 1.73 -19.47
C GLU A 90 23.54 1.77 -18.52
N ALA A 91 23.33 1.54 -17.22
CA ALA A 91 24.40 1.51 -16.23
C ALA A 91 25.40 0.38 -16.54
N ALA A 92 24.90 -0.81 -16.87
CA ALA A 92 25.73 -1.94 -17.26
C ALA A 92 26.51 -1.64 -18.56
N ALA A 93 25.88 -0.98 -19.53
CA ALA A 93 26.54 -0.58 -20.77
C ALA A 93 27.63 0.49 -20.53
N ARG A 94 27.38 1.47 -19.65
CA ARG A 94 28.38 2.47 -19.24
C ARG A 94 29.58 1.80 -18.55
N GLN A 95 29.31 0.88 -17.62
CA GLN A 95 30.37 0.17 -16.91
C GLN A 95 31.23 -0.66 -17.86
N ARG A 96 30.61 -1.42 -18.78
CA ARG A 96 31.34 -2.18 -19.80
C ARG A 96 32.24 -1.29 -20.64
N ARG A 97 31.72 -0.20 -21.19
CA ARG A 97 32.53 0.76 -21.97
C ARG A 97 33.70 1.32 -21.18
N HIS A 98 33.49 1.65 -19.90
CA HIS A 98 34.57 2.13 -19.04
C HIS A 98 35.65 1.07 -18.83
N SER A 99 35.24 -0.17 -18.53
CA SER A 99 36.15 -1.30 -18.38
C SER A 99 36.91 -1.62 -19.66
N ASP A 100 36.25 -1.62 -20.82
CA ASP A 100 36.88 -1.85 -22.12
C ASP A 100 37.93 -0.77 -22.41
N HIS A 101 37.62 0.49 -22.11
CA HIS A 101 38.57 1.58 -22.30
C HIS A 101 39.79 1.49 -21.38
N ALA A 102 39.57 1.11 -20.11
CA ALA A 102 40.64 0.91 -19.15
C ALA A 102 41.55 -0.27 -19.55
N ALA A 103 40.94 -1.39 -19.98
CA ALA A 103 41.68 -2.56 -20.45
C ALA A 103 42.51 -2.25 -21.70
N ALA A 104 41.94 -1.50 -22.65
CA ALA A 104 42.68 -1.06 -23.84
C ALA A 104 43.90 -0.20 -23.47
N ALA A 105 43.71 0.77 -22.58
CA ALA A 105 44.81 1.63 -22.12
C ALA A 105 45.90 0.84 -21.36
N GLU A 106 45.51 -0.15 -20.56
CA GLU A 106 46.45 -1.03 -19.87
C GLU A 106 47.24 -1.92 -20.84
N LEU A 107 46.58 -2.48 -21.86
CA LEU A 107 47.24 -3.25 -22.92
C LEU A 107 48.22 -2.40 -23.72
N ASP A 108 47.85 -1.17 -24.07
CA ASP A 108 48.74 -0.24 -24.76
C ASP A 108 49.97 0.08 -23.89
N ALA A 109 49.78 0.36 -22.60
CA ALA A 109 50.89 0.58 -21.68
C ALA A 109 51.80 -0.64 -21.55
N ALA A 110 51.22 -1.85 -21.49
CA ALA A 110 51.96 -3.11 -21.44
C ALA A 110 52.78 -3.32 -22.72
N HIS A 111 52.22 -3.06 -23.90
CA HIS A 111 52.95 -3.12 -25.17
C HIS A 111 54.11 -2.13 -25.22
N HIS A 112 53.92 -0.90 -24.78
CA HIS A 112 55.00 0.10 -24.71
C HIS A 112 56.12 -0.33 -23.76
N CYS A 113 55.76 -0.88 -22.59
CA CYS A 113 56.73 -1.40 -21.62
C CYS A 113 57.51 -2.58 -22.21
N ALA A 114 56.83 -3.54 -22.84
CA ALA A 114 57.44 -4.69 -23.49
C ALA A 114 58.40 -4.26 -24.62
N ALA A 115 58.00 -3.31 -25.46
CA ALA A 115 58.86 -2.75 -26.51
C ALA A 115 60.12 -2.08 -25.92
N THR A 116 59.97 -1.34 -24.81
CA THR A 116 61.09 -0.71 -24.11
C THR A 116 62.06 -1.75 -23.55
N VAL A 117 61.55 -2.80 -22.92
CA VAL A 117 62.37 -3.91 -22.41
C VAL A 117 63.08 -4.63 -23.55
N ALA A 118 62.38 -4.92 -24.66
CA ALA A 118 62.96 -5.57 -25.83
C ALA A 118 64.09 -4.73 -26.46
N SER A 119 63.90 -3.42 -26.61
CA SER A 119 64.93 -2.51 -27.10
C SER A 119 66.19 -2.54 -26.23
N ARG A 120 66.02 -2.40 -24.91
CA ARG A 120 67.14 -2.44 -23.95
C ARG A 120 67.83 -3.81 -23.93
N ALA A 121 67.07 -4.89 -24.07
CA ALA A 121 67.62 -6.22 -24.16
C ALA A 121 68.46 -6.38 -25.42
N ALA A 122 67.98 -5.90 -26.58
CA ALA A 122 68.71 -5.93 -27.84
C ALA A 122 70.03 -5.13 -27.75
N GLU A 123 70.01 -3.94 -27.15
CA GLU A 123 71.20 -3.10 -26.95
C GLU A 123 72.26 -3.79 -26.07
N ARG A 124 71.84 -4.50 -25.01
CA ARG A 124 72.76 -5.07 -24.01
C ARG A 124 73.16 -6.51 -24.29
N SER A 125 72.39 -7.24 -25.10
CA SER A 125 72.59 -8.67 -25.36
C SER A 125 73.99 -9.01 -25.88
N PRO A 126 74.57 -8.28 -26.87
CA PRO A 126 75.90 -8.62 -27.38
C PRO A 126 76.98 -8.62 -26.29
N ALA A 127 76.99 -7.60 -25.43
CA ALA A 127 77.96 -7.50 -24.34
C ALA A 127 77.76 -8.60 -23.29
N LEU A 128 76.51 -8.97 -22.99
CA LEU A 128 76.20 -10.07 -22.07
C LEU A 128 76.62 -11.42 -22.65
N VAL A 129 76.40 -11.65 -23.95
CA VAL A 129 76.84 -12.88 -24.65
C VAL A 129 78.36 -13.00 -24.62
N VAL A 130 79.11 -11.93 -24.93
CA VAL A 130 80.58 -11.93 -24.85
C VAL A 130 81.05 -12.30 -23.44
N ARG A 131 80.45 -11.70 -22.40
CA ARG A 131 80.79 -12.02 -21.00
C ARG A 131 80.47 -13.47 -20.65
N ALA A 132 79.34 -14.00 -21.11
CA ALA A 132 78.95 -15.38 -20.88
C ALA A 132 79.92 -16.37 -21.55
N VAL A 133 80.28 -16.14 -22.82
CA VAL A 133 81.27 -16.96 -23.54
C VAL A 133 82.63 -16.94 -22.83
N ALA A 134 83.11 -15.76 -22.43
CA ALA A 134 84.37 -15.65 -21.69
C ALA A 134 84.33 -16.34 -20.32
N ALA A 135 83.16 -16.38 -19.66
CA ALA A 135 83.00 -17.12 -18.41
C ALA A 135 83.06 -18.65 -18.65
N VAL A 136 82.41 -19.14 -19.70
CA VAL A 136 82.45 -20.58 -20.07
C VAL A 136 83.86 -21.01 -20.46
N GLN A 137 84.58 -20.21 -21.25
CA GLN A 137 85.96 -20.51 -21.63
C GLN A 137 86.86 -20.66 -20.40
N ARG A 138 86.78 -19.73 -19.44
CA ARG A 138 87.55 -19.85 -18.19
C ARG A 138 87.22 -21.11 -17.40
N LEU A 139 85.94 -21.49 -17.33
CA LEU A 139 85.54 -22.73 -16.66
C LEU A 139 86.09 -23.99 -17.36
N LEU A 140 86.19 -23.98 -18.69
CA LEU A 140 86.78 -25.07 -19.45
C LEU A 140 88.29 -25.14 -19.28
N ASP A 141 88.97 -23.99 -19.18
CA ASP A 141 90.41 -23.91 -18.93
C ASP A 141 90.78 -24.34 -17.49
N GLU A 142 89.85 -24.18 -16.54
CA GLU A 142 90.00 -24.57 -15.13
C GLU A 142 89.55 -26.02 -14.83
N ALA A 143 88.90 -26.70 -15.77
CA ALA A 143 88.49 -28.09 -15.61
C ALA A 143 89.70 -29.04 -15.85
N PRO A 144 90.09 -29.89 -14.88
CA PRO A 144 91.19 -30.83 -15.07
C PRO A 144 90.79 -31.94 -16.07
N SER A 145 91.73 -32.30 -16.93
CA SER A 145 91.64 -33.43 -17.88
C SER A 145 91.42 -34.76 -17.18
#